data_AF-A0A9P4QEJ8-F1
#
_entry.id   AF-A0A9P4QEJ8-F1
#
_cell.length_a   1.000
_cell.length_b   1.000
_cell.length_c   1.000
_cell.angle_alpha   90.00
_cell.angle_beta   90.00
_cell.angle_gamma   90.00
#
_symmetry.space_group_name_H-M   'P 1'
#
loop_
_entity.id
_entity.type
_entity.pdbx_description
1 polymer ?
#
loop_
_entity_poly.entity_id
_entity_poly.type
_entity_poly.pdbx_seq_one_letter_code
_entity_poly.pdbx_strand_id
1 'polypeptide(L)'
;MRQYTKRDLYGGAIVCDLPSNFADVSDIRQVPDNQEVWLDANGYTSIIFDILERVNMPTDYEALDFHVLDSVGQEDMARTTVWMRGDAHFSKLPPNTTCLTFLATTPAGENDRGRSNNADFSGLLVTLVRLEQQSTDIVISINVPHLPTEYVAEDVDVSSGKLGPLLQQAVELRERVTESFDIKEWGLFVE
;
A
#
# COMPACT_ATOMS: atom_id res chain seq x y z
N MET A 1 2.22 5.43 21.46
CA MET A 1 1.61 4.40 20.60
C MET A 1 0.59 5.08 19.72
N ARG A 2 0.62 4.83 18.40
CA ARG A 2 -0.42 5.31 17.48
C ARG A 2 -1.74 4.63 17.86
N GLN A 3 -2.83 5.39 17.89
CA GLN A 3 -4.16 4.83 18.12
C GLN A 3 -4.72 4.34 16.78
N TYR A 4 -5.24 3.12 16.76
CA TYR A 4 -5.89 2.55 15.59
C TYR A 4 -7.40 2.48 15.82
N THR A 5 -8.15 2.71 14.75
CA THR A 5 -9.61 2.61 14.72
C THR A 5 -9.98 1.56 13.68
N LYS A 6 -10.89 0.65 14.04
CA LYS A 6 -11.47 -0.29 13.08
C LYS A 6 -12.28 0.47 12.04
N ARG A 7 -11.96 0.27 10.77
CA ARG A 7 -12.65 0.85 9.62
C ARG A 7 -13.36 -0.23 8.84
N ASP A 8 -14.55 0.12 8.36
CA ASP A 8 -15.30 -0.66 7.40
C ASP A 8 -14.82 -0.25 6.01
N LEU A 9 -14.53 -1.23 5.16
CA LEU A 9 -14.14 -1.08 3.76
C LEU A 9 -15.20 -1.75 2.91
N TYR A 10 -15.53 -1.18 1.75
CA TYR A 10 -16.53 -1.71 0.81
C TYR A 10 -17.87 -1.97 1.49
N GLY A 11 -18.39 -0.96 2.19
CA GLY A 11 -19.65 -1.08 2.94
C GLY A 11 -19.62 -2.05 4.13
N GLY A 12 -18.42 -2.42 4.60
CA GLY A 12 -18.23 -3.35 5.72
C GLY A 12 -18.03 -4.81 5.32
N ALA A 13 -18.02 -5.11 4.02
CA ALA A 13 -17.67 -6.43 3.51
C ALA A 13 -16.24 -6.84 3.88
N ILE A 14 -15.35 -5.86 4.05
CA ILE A 14 -14.02 -6.02 4.62
C ILE A 14 -13.90 -5.06 5.81
N VAL A 15 -13.18 -5.48 6.85
CA VAL A 15 -12.82 -4.59 7.97
C VAL A 15 -11.32 -4.63 8.23
N CYS A 16 -10.75 -3.48 8.61
CA CYS A 16 -9.31 -3.34 8.85
C CYS A 16 -9.03 -2.24 9.88
N ASP A 17 -7.99 -2.37 10.70
CA ASP A 17 -7.59 -1.32 11.63
C ASP A 17 -6.64 -0.34 10.95
N LEU A 18 -7.04 0.93 10.87
CA LEU A 18 -6.23 2.02 10.32
C LEU A 18 -5.90 3.06 11.40
N PRO A 19 -4.82 3.86 11.24
CA PRO A 19 -4.49 4.92 12.18
C PRO A 19 -5.68 5.88 12.33
N SER A 20 -5.98 6.28 13.55
CA SER A 20 -7.21 7.03 13.85
C SER A 20 -7.22 8.43 13.21
N ASN A 21 -6.03 8.95 12.87
CA ASN A 21 -5.82 10.19 12.15
C ASN A 21 -5.96 10.05 10.62
N PHE A 22 -6.19 8.86 10.08
CA PHE A 22 -6.45 8.71 8.65
C PHE A 22 -7.92 9.03 8.36
N ALA A 23 -8.13 9.85 7.33
CA ALA A 23 -9.44 10.22 6.81
C ALA A 23 -9.72 9.47 5.51
N ASP A 24 -10.99 9.12 5.31
CA ASP A 24 -11.47 8.56 4.05
C ASP A 24 -11.53 9.67 2.99
N VAL A 25 -10.96 9.39 1.83
CA VAL A 25 -10.92 10.33 0.71
C VAL A 25 -12.26 10.38 -0.04
N SER A 26 -13.12 9.35 0.10
CA SER A 26 -14.46 9.30 -0.48
C SER A 26 -15.37 10.44 0.02
N ASP A 27 -15.14 10.93 1.25
CA ASP A 27 -15.86 12.06 1.86
C ASP A 27 -15.67 13.38 1.10
N ILE A 28 -14.57 13.51 0.34
CA ILE A 28 -14.18 14.76 -0.32
C ILE A 28 -14.16 14.67 -1.84
N ARG A 29 -14.02 13.47 -2.42
CA ARG A 29 -14.04 13.24 -3.87
C ARG A 29 -14.51 11.83 -4.18
N GLN A 30 -14.99 11.62 -5.40
CA GLN A 30 -15.28 10.27 -5.87
C GLN A 30 -14.00 9.42 -5.96
N VAL A 31 -14.12 8.19 -5.49
CA VAL A 31 -13.14 7.11 -5.59
C VAL A 31 -13.83 5.98 -6.35
N PRO A 32 -13.13 5.24 -7.24
CA PRO A 32 -13.71 4.07 -7.90
C PRO A 32 -14.29 3.07 -6.91
N ASP A 33 -15.39 2.40 -7.27
CA ASP A 33 -16.11 1.50 -6.35
C ASP A 33 -15.27 0.32 -5.86
N ASN A 34 -14.28 -0.09 -6.66
CA ASN A 34 -13.34 -1.17 -6.31
C ASN A 34 -12.15 -0.66 -5.47
N GLN A 35 -12.09 0.63 -5.14
CA GLN A 35 -11.02 1.25 -4.38
C GLN A 35 -11.49 1.89 -3.08
N GLU A 36 -10.66 1.78 -2.04
CA GLU A 36 -10.81 2.51 -0.78
C GLU A 36 -9.51 3.28 -0.51
N VAL A 37 -9.60 4.60 -0.38
CA VAL A 37 -8.42 5.48 -0.28
C VAL A 37 -8.47 6.25 1.03
N TRP A 38 -7.43 6.07 1.83
CA TRP A 38 -7.29 6.72 3.14
C TRP A 38 -6.00 7.53 3.19
N LEU A 39 -6.09 8.75 3.73
CA LEU A 39 -4.97 9.68 3.79
C LEU A 39 -4.72 10.11 5.25
N ASP A 40 -3.46 10.18 5.65
CA ASP A 40 -3.08 10.83 6.91
C ASP A 40 -3.60 12.27 6.92
N ALA A 41 -4.25 12.71 8.00
CA ALA A 41 -4.71 14.09 8.17
C ALA A 41 -3.58 15.14 8.03
N ASN A 42 -2.32 14.77 8.25
CA ASN A 42 -1.18 15.66 7.98
C ASN A 42 -0.85 15.75 6.48
N GLY A 43 -1.37 14.84 5.65
CA GLY A 43 -1.50 15.02 4.20
C GLY A 43 -0.56 14.21 3.32
N TYR A 44 0.26 13.31 3.87
CA TYR A 44 1.40 12.77 3.13
C TYR A 44 1.32 11.27 2.89
N THR A 45 1.15 10.47 3.94
CA THR A 45 1.01 9.02 3.76
C THR A 45 -0.40 8.66 3.36
N SER A 46 -0.55 7.91 2.27
CA SER A 46 -1.83 7.32 1.86
C SER A 46 -1.77 5.81 1.94
N ILE A 47 -2.88 5.17 2.28
CA ILE A 47 -3.10 3.74 2.06
C ILE A 47 -4.29 3.55 1.11
N ILE A 48 -4.12 2.68 0.14
CA ILE A 48 -5.12 2.36 -0.88
C ILE A 48 -5.37 0.86 -0.80
N PHE A 49 -6.64 0.47 -0.77
CA PHE A 49 -7.07 -0.91 -0.99
C PHE A 49 -7.74 -0.95 -2.36
N ASP A 50 -7.32 -1.88 -3.22
CA ASP A 50 -7.85 -2.03 -4.56
C ASP A 50 -8.23 -3.49 -4.80
N ILE A 51 -9.46 -3.73 -5.23
CA ILE A 51 -9.97 -5.05 -5.63
C ILE A 51 -9.85 -5.15 -7.15
N LEU A 52 -8.99 -6.05 -7.62
CA LEU A 52 -8.67 -6.23 -9.02
C LEU A 52 -8.96 -7.65 -9.48
N GLU A 53 -9.12 -7.82 -10.79
CA GLU A 53 -9.14 -9.14 -11.40
C GLU A 53 -7.81 -9.86 -11.18
N ARG A 54 -7.87 -11.17 -10.92
CA ARG A 54 -6.68 -11.99 -10.77
C ARG A 54 -5.91 -12.05 -12.08
N VAL A 55 -4.66 -11.60 -12.05
CA VAL A 55 -3.80 -11.61 -13.23
C VAL A 55 -3.20 -13.00 -13.46
N ASN A 56 -3.21 -13.42 -14.72
CA ASN A 56 -2.61 -14.67 -15.14
C ASN A 56 -1.12 -14.47 -15.47
N MET A 57 -0.27 -14.57 -14.44
CA MET A 57 1.18 -14.52 -14.57
C MET A 57 1.82 -15.89 -14.28
N PRO A 58 3.00 -16.20 -14.84
CA PRO A 58 3.66 -17.49 -14.61
C PRO A 58 4.01 -17.76 -13.14
N THR A 59 4.24 -16.71 -12.33
CA THR A 59 4.51 -16.80 -10.90
C THR A 59 3.74 -15.75 -10.09
N ASP A 60 3.58 -15.99 -8.78
CA ASP A 60 2.96 -15.01 -7.87
C ASP A 60 3.78 -13.72 -7.76
N TYR A 61 5.12 -13.81 -7.81
CA TYR A 61 6.00 -12.64 -7.78
C TYR A 61 5.91 -11.81 -9.07
N GLU A 62 5.69 -12.44 -10.23
CA GLU A 62 5.42 -11.71 -11.48
C GLU A 62 4.02 -11.07 -11.47
N ALA A 63 3.04 -11.67 -10.79
CA ALA A 63 1.75 -11.01 -10.55
C ALA A 63 1.91 -9.77 -9.66
N LEU A 64 2.72 -9.87 -8.60
CA LEU A 64 3.08 -8.70 -7.77
C LEU A 64 3.77 -7.62 -8.61
N ASP A 65 4.79 -7.96 -9.38
CA ASP A 65 5.50 -7.00 -10.23
C ASP A 65 4.59 -6.34 -11.26
N PHE A 66 3.64 -7.08 -11.82
CA PHE A 66 2.62 -6.54 -12.72
C PHE A 66 1.75 -5.48 -12.04
N HIS A 67 1.18 -5.81 -10.88
CA HIS A 67 0.31 -4.87 -10.15
C HIS A 67 1.05 -3.61 -9.70
N VAL A 68 2.31 -3.75 -9.26
CA VAL A 68 3.14 -2.60 -8.92
C VAL A 68 3.45 -1.75 -10.16
N LEU A 69 3.78 -2.38 -11.29
CA LEU A 69 4.04 -1.67 -12.55
C LEU A 69 2.80 -0.91 -13.05
N ASP A 70 1.63 -1.53 -13.00
CA ASP A 70 0.37 -0.91 -13.42
C ASP A 70 0.00 0.28 -12.52
N SER A 71 0.20 0.15 -11.21
CA SER A 71 -0.07 1.21 -10.23
C SER A 71 0.88 2.40 -10.36
N VAL A 72 2.18 2.14 -10.57
CA VAL A 72 3.22 3.18 -10.59
C VAL A 72 3.41 3.77 -11.99
N GLY A 73 3.13 3.00 -13.04
CA GLY A 73 3.41 3.35 -14.42
C GLY A 73 4.87 3.06 -14.81
N GLN A 74 5.09 2.86 -16.11
CA GLN A 74 6.36 2.38 -16.65
C GLN A 74 7.53 3.35 -16.44
N GLU A 75 7.28 4.66 -16.57
CA GLU A 75 8.32 5.70 -16.44
C GLU A 75 8.86 5.79 -15.00
N ASP A 76 7.97 5.75 -14.01
CA ASP A 76 8.33 5.78 -12.60
C ASP A 76 8.93 4.45 -12.15
N MET A 77 8.40 3.33 -12.64
CA MET A 77 8.96 2.00 -12.38
C MET A 77 10.42 1.89 -12.85
N ALA A 78 10.75 2.47 -14.01
CA ALA A 78 12.13 2.46 -14.54
C ALA A 78 13.15 3.18 -13.63
N ARG A 79 12.68 4.02 -12.70
CA ARG A 79 13.51 4.76 -11.73
C ARG A 79 13.37 4.22 -10.31
N THR A 80 12.51 3.24 -10.11
CA THR A 80 12.19 2.67 -8.81
C THR A 80 13.28 1.70 -8.39
N THR A 81 13.79 1.87 -7.17
CA THR A 81 14.72 0.91 -6.55
C THR A 81 13.93 -0.04 -5.66
N VAL A 82 13.94 -1.32 -6.00
CA VAL A 82 13.28 -2.37 -5.22
C VAL A 82 14.23 -2.83 -4.12
N TRP A 83 13.76 -2.75 -2.87
CA TRP A 83 14.54 -3.11 -1.69
C TRP A 83 14.18 -4.49 -1.15
N MET A 84 12.90 -4.86 -1.23
CA MET A 84 12.41 -6.12 -0.69
C MET A 84 11.25 -6.65 -1.49
N ARG A 85 11.26 -7.98 -1.69
CA ARG A 85 10.11 -8.80 -2.04
C ARG A 85 10.08 -9.97 -1.07
N GLY A 86 8.90 -10.43 -0.70
CA GLY A 86 8.79 -11.60 0.15
C GLY A 86 7.35 -12.02 0.38
N ASP A 87 7.19 -13.08 1.17
CA ASP A 87 5.88 -13.55 1.58
C ASP A 87 5.33 -12.67 2.70
N ALA A 88 4.02 -12.50 2.71
CA ALA A 88 3.27 -11.86 3.78
C ALA A 88 2.33 -12.88 4.43
N HIS A 89 1.92 -12.62 5.66
CA HIS A 89 0.95 -13.46 6.36
C HIS A 89 -0.15 -12.60 6.96
N PHE A 90 -1.40 -12.94 6.66
CA PHE A 90 -2.56 -12.30 7.24
C PHE A 90 -3.19 -13.20 8.30
N SER A 91 -3.37 -12.68 9.50
CA SER A 91 -3.80 -13.49 10.66
C SER A 91 -5.24 -14.01 10.56
N LYS A 92 -6.06 -13.40 9.70
CA LYS A 92 -7.50 -13.69 9.61
C LYS A 92 -7.95 -14.18 8.24
N LEU A 93 -7.02 -14.32 7.29
CA LEU A 93 -7.30 -14.96 6.02
C LEU A 93 -7.15 -16.49 6.13
N PRO A 94 -7.74 -17.26 5.21
CA PRO A 94 -7.51 -18.70 5.15
C PRO A 94 -6.00 -19.03 5.12
N PRO A 95 -5.54 -20.09 5.82
CA PRO A 95 -4.10 -20.37 5.96
C PRO A 95 -3.31 -20.57 4.66
N ASN A 96 -3.99 -20.94 3.57
CA ASN A 96 -3.37 -21.19 2.27
C ASN A 96 -3.53 -20.01 1.29
N THR A 97 -3.97 -18.85 1.75
CA THR A 97 -4.07 -17.66 0.91
C THR A 97 -2.67 -17.11 0.62
N THR A 98 -2.27 -17.12 -0.64
CA THR A 98 -1.00 -16.52 -1.07
C THR A 98 -1.04 -15.01 -0.84
N CYS A 99 -0.10 -14.51 -0.04
CA CYS A 99 0.08 -13.09 0.21
C CYS A 99 1.55 -12.72 0.03
N LEU A 100 1.83 -11.62 -0.66
CA LEU A 100 3.20 -11.14 -0.92
C LEU A 100 3.35 -9.68 -0.49
N THR A 101 4.58 -9.28 -0.18
CA THR A 101 4.95 -7.89 0.12
C THR A 101 6.07 -7.39 -0.78
N PHE A 102 6.06 -6.09 -1.02
CA PHE A 102 7.03 -5.33 -1.80
C PHE A 102 7.40 -4.05 -1.03
N LEU A 103 8.67 -3.67 -1.05
CA LEU A 103 9.14 -2.35 -0.60
C LEU A 103 10.08 -1.78 -1.66
N ALA A 104 9.80 -0.55 -2.07
CA ALA A 104 10.64 0.19 -3.00
C ALA A 104 10.67 1.69 -2.66
N THR A 105 11.59 2.39 -3.29
CA THR A 105 11.61 3.86 -3.32
C THR A 105 11.72 4.37 -4.75
N THR A 106 10.99 5.42 -5.05
CA THR A 106 10.99 6.08 -6.36
C THR A 106 11.42 7.54 -6.17
N PRO A 107 12.45 8.02 -6.88
CA PRO A 107 12.88 9.41 -6.79
C PRO A 107 11.81 10.34 -7.38
N ALA A 108 11.84 11.62 -7.00
CA ALA A 108 10.98 12.64 -7.60
C ALA A 108 11.05 12.65 -9.13
N GLY A 109 9.88 12.82 -9.77
CA GLY A 109 9.76 12.99 -11.22
C GLY A 109 10.57 14.17 -11.75
N GLU A 110 11.05 14.11 -13.01
CA GLU A 110 11.89 15.20 -13.54
C GLU A 110 11.11 16.52 -13.65
N ASN A 111 9.81 16.43 -13.94
CA ASN A 111 8.89 17.57 -13.98
C ASN A 111 8.55 18.14 -12.59
N ASP A 112 8.89 17.39 -11.53
CA ASP A 112 8.58 17.71 -10.14
C ASP A 112 9.81 18.18 -9.36
N ARG A 113 11.01 18.05 -9.91
CA ARG A 113 12.24 18.55 -9.26
C ARG A 113 12.21 20.08 -9.16
N GLY A 114 12.31 20.60 -7.95
CA GLY A 114 12.49 22.04 -7.67
C GLY A 114 11.22 22.86 -7.44
N ARG A 115 10.03 22.25 -7.38
CA ARG A 115 8.81 22.93 -6.90
C ARG A 115 8.69 22.77 -5.38
N SER A 116 8.31 23.86 -4.69
CA SER A 116 7.93 23.79 -3.28
C SER A 116 6.72 22.84 -3.12
N ASN A 117 6.80 21.89 -2.16
CA ASN A 117 5.86 20.78 -1.91
C ASN A 117 6.02 19.50 -2.76
N ASN A 118 7.12 19.33 -3.49
CA ASN A 118 7.42 18.04 -4.10
C ASN A 118 8.33 17.20 -3.20
N ALA A 119 8.00 15.91 -3.07
CA ALA A 119 8.80 14.96 -2.31
C ALA A 119 10.17 14.75 -2.99
N ASP A 120 11.23 14.60 -2.21
CA ASP A 120 12.56 14.23 -2.72
C ASP A 120 12.55 12.81 -3.30
N PHE A 121 11.82 11.92 -2.63
CA PHE A 121 11.47 10.59 -3.10
C PHE A 121 10.18 10.10 -2.41
N SER A 122 9.60 9.03 -2.93
CA SER A 122 8.47 8.34 -2.32
C SER A 122 8.85 6.91 -1.98
N GLY A 123 8.54 6.50 -0.76
CA GLY A 123 8.48 5.09 -0.37
C GLY A 123 7.19 4.47 -0.85
N LEU A 124 7.28 3.23 -1.32
CA LEU A 124 6.13 2.43 -1.75
C LEU A 124 6.19 1.07 -1.08
N LEU A 125 5.18 0.76 -0.27
CA LEU A 125 4.95 -0.59 0.24
C LEU A 125 3.71 -1.13 -0.46
N VAL A 126 3.82 -2.30 -1.08
CA VAL A 126 2.67 -3.00 -1.68
C VAL A 126 2.52 -4.35 -1.02
N THR A 127 1.28 -4.72 -0.70
CA THR A 127 0.90 -6.05 -0.26
C THR A 127 -0.13 -6.61 -1.23
N LEU A 128 0.16 -7.76 -1.82
CA LEU A 128 -0.74 -8.48 -2.72
C LEU A 128 -1.39 -9.63 -1.96
N VAL A 129 -2.71 -9.72 -1.98
CA VAL A 129 -3.49 -10.87 -1.46
C VAL A 129 -4.17 -11.55 -2.64
N ARG A 130 -3.87 -12.83 -2.85
CA ARG A 130 -4.33 -13.60 -4.00
C ARG A 130 -5.47 -14.53 -3.62
N LEU A 131 -6.70 -14.20 -4.02
CA LEU A 131 -7.91 -14.98 -3.76
C LEU A 131 -8.23 -15.86 -4.97
N GLU A 132 -7.53 -16.99 -5.10
CA GLU A 132 -7.59 -17.84 -6.29
C GLU A 132 -9.01 -18.36 -6.60
N GLN A 133 -9.78 -18.74 -5.57
CA GLN A 133 -11.14 -19.27 -5.74
C GLN A 133 -12.14 -18.22 -6.24
N GLN A 134 -11.83 -16.94 -5.99
CA GLN A 134 -12.65 -15.79 -6.38
C GLN A 134 -12.17 -15.14 -7.68
N SER A 135 -11.06 -15.62 -8.26
CA SER A 135 -10.41 -14.95 -9.40
C SER A 135 -10.12 -13.47 -9.12
N THR A 136 -9.74 -13.15 -7.88
CA THR A 136 -9.47 -11.78 -7.42
C THR A 136 -8.04 -11.64 -6.89
N ASP A 137 -7.41 -10.50 -7.18
CA ASP A 137 -6.22 -10.03 -6.48
C ASP A 137 -6.58 -8.74 -5.74
N ILE A 138 -6.27 -8.66 -4.44
CA ILE A 138 -6.42 -7.43 -3.65
C ILE A 138 -5.04 -6.81 -3.49
N VAL A 139 -4.90 -5.56 -3.92
CA VAL A 139 -3.64 -4.80 -3.83
C VAL A 139 -3.78 -3.73 -2.77
N ILE A 140 -2.91 -3.78 -1.76
CA ILE A 140 -2.85 -2.80 -0.67
C ILE A 140 -1.56 -2.00 -0.81
N SER A 141 -1.68 -0.71 -1.13
CA SER A 141 -0.54 0.16 -1.42
C SER A 141 -0.43 1.27 -0.37
N ILE A 142 0.74 1.42 0.25
CA ILE A 142 1.06 2.52 1.15
C ILE A 142 2.11 3.41 0.49
N ASN A 143 1.71 4.64 0.16
CA ASN A 143 2.59 5.64 -0.43
C ASN A 143 3.13 6.57 0.67
N VAL A 144 4.44 6.77 0.69
CA VAL A 144 5.15 7.51 1.75
C VAL A 144 6.05 8.57 1.12
N PRO A 145 5.50 9.73 0.72
CA PRO A 145 6.30 10.83 0.20
C PRO A 145 7.20 11.39 1.29
N HIS A 146 8.48 11.60 0.95
CA HIS A 146 9.48 12.21 1.81
C HIS A 146 9.74 13.63 1.34
N LEU A 147 9.09 14.60 1.99
CA LEU A 147 9.23 16.02 1.68
C LEU A 147 10.42 16.63 2.41
N PRO A 148 11.20 17.53 1.78
CA PRO A 148 12.41 18.10 2.39
C PRO A 148 12.24 18.67 3.81
N THR A 149 11.03 19.12 4.16
CA THR A 149 10.70 19.72 5.46
C THR A 149 10.25 18.73 6.52
N GLU A 150 10.07 17.45 6.17
CA GLU A 150 9.33 16.47 6.98
C GLU A 150 10.10 15.19 7.30
N TYR A 151 11.31 15.07 6.75
CA TYR A 151 12.23 14.02 7.12
C TYR A 151 13.67 14.55 7.20
N VAL A 152 14.52 13.80 7.89
CA VAL A 152 15.96 14.06 7.95
C VAL A 152 16.63 13.08 7.00
N ALA A 153 17.35 13.58 5.99
CA ALA A 153 17.91 12.74 4.94
C ALA A 153 18.89 11.69 5.47
N GLU A 154 19.69 12.06 6.47
CA GLU A 154 20.65 11.18 7.12
C GLU A 154 19.97 10.04 7.88
N ASP A 155 18.67 10.15 8.16
CA ASP A 155 17.89 9.11 8.83
C ASP A 155 17.36 8.02 7.90
N VAL A 156 17.54 8.16 6.59
CA VAL A 156 17.09 7.18 5.60
C VAL A 156 18.27 6.67 4.79
N ASP A 157 18.58 5.39 4.97
CA ASP A 157 19.42 4.57 4.12
C ASP A 157 18.82 3.15 4.07
N VAL A 158 17.87 2.96 3.17
CA VAL A 158 17.13 1.69 3.04
C VAL A 158 18.08 0.54 2.68
N SER A 159 19.18 0.83 1.97
CA SER A 159 20.17 -0.17 1.59
C SER A 159 20.90 -0.80 2.78
N SER A 160 21.09 -0.04 3.87
CA SER A 160 21.64 -0.54 5.14
C SER A 160 20.57 -0.90 6.17
N GLY A 161 19.29 -0.84 5.80
CA GLY A 161 18.15 -1.13 6.68
C GLY A 161 17.73 0.05 7.56
N LYS A 162 18.33 1.24 7.39
CA LYS A 162 17.93 2.45 8.10
C LYS A 162 16.72 3.09 7.40
N LEU A 163 15.51 2.76 7.85
CA LEU A 163 14.28 3.23 7.17
C LEU A 163 13.91 4.68 7.47
N GLY A 164 14.35 5.21 8.62
CA GLY A 164 13.88 6.50 9.12
C GLY A 164 12.41 6.45 9.58
N PRO A 165 11.90 7.54 10.21
CA PRO A 165 10.63 7.50 10.92
C PRO A 165 9.41 7.26 10.01
N LEU A 166 9.39 7.79 8.80
CA LEU A 166 8.23 7.71 7.90
C LEU A 166 8.04 6.29 7.33
N LEU A 167 9.10 5.70 6.77
CA LEU A 167 9.04 4.31 6.28
C LEU A 167 8.84 3.31 7.42
N GLN A 168 9.47 3.52 8.59
CA GLN A 168 9.26 2.64 9.75
C GLN A 168 7.78 2.63 10.15
N GLN A 169 7.16 3.81 10.21
CA GLN A 169 5.72 3.93 10.49
C GLN A 169 4.85 3.26 9.41
N ALA A 170 5.25 3.29 8.15
CA ALA A 170 4.53 2.60 7.08
C ALA A 170 4.67 1.07 7.16
N VAL A 171 5.82 0.57 7.59
CA VAL A 171 6.04 -0.86 7.88
C VAL A 171 5.13 -1.31 9.03
N GLU A 172 5.10 -0.55 10.13
CA GLU A 172 4.21 -0.83 11.27
C GLU A 172 2.73 -0.77 10.87
N LEU A 173 2.35 0.17 9.99
CA LEU A 173 1.00 0.23 9.44
C LEU A 173 0.68 -1.03 8.63
N ARG A 174 1.57 -1.46 7.73
CA ARG A 174 1.39 -2.70 6.96
C ARG A 174 1.21 -3.90 7.89
N GLU A 175 2.06 -4.04 8.91
CA GLU A 175 1.94 -5.12 9.90
C GLU A 175 0.56 -5.10 10.57
N ARG A 176 0.10 -3.92 11.02
CA ARG A 176 -1.22 -3.78 11.63
C ARG A 176 -2.35 -4.14 10.67
N VAL A 177 -2.23 -3.78 9.40
CA VAL A 177 -3.18 -4.17 8.36
C VAL A 177 -3.20 -5.70 8.21
N THR A 178 -2.04 -6.36 8.12
CA THR A 178 -1.98 -7.83 7.99
C THR A 178 -2.58 -8.59 9.20
N GLU A 179 -2.49 -8.02 10.40
CA GLU A 179 -3.09 -8.60 11.61
C GLU A 179 -4.62 -8.43 11.65
N SER A 180 -5.13 -7.31 11.14
CA SER A 180 -6.49 -6.85 11.39
C SER A 180 -7.45 -7.03 10.21
N PHE A 181 -6.94 -7.05 8.98
CA PHE A 181 -7.69 -7.19 7.74
C PHE A 181 -8.47 -8.51 7.71
N ASP A 182 -9.78 -8.39 7.51
CA ASP A 182 -10.73 -9.45 7.78
C ASP A 182 -11.90 -9.34 6.78
N ILE A 183 -12.01 -10.34 5.90
CA ILE A 183 -13.09 -10.44 4.92
C ILE A 183 -14.33 -10.98 5.64
N LYS A 184 -15.35 -10.13 5.80
CA LYS A 184 -16.63 -10.46 6.43
C LYS A 184 -17.63 -11.05 5.45
N GLU A 185 -17.63 -10.54 4.22
CA GLU A 185 -18.60 -10.93 3.20
C GLU A 185 -17.89 -11.40 1.94
N TRP A 186 -17.67 -12.71 1.83
CA TRP A 186 -17.03 -13.33 0.66
C TRP A 186 -17.84 -13.22 -0.64
N GLY A 187 -19.13 -12.90 -0.53
CA GLY A 187 -19.98 -12.59 -1.69
C GLY A 187 -19.55 -11.33 -2.44
N LEU A 188 -18.70 -10.47 -1.85
CA LEU A 188 -18.14 -9.28 -2.47
C LEU A 188 -17.42 -9.56 -3.81
N PHE A 189 -16.83 -10.75 -3.94
CA PHE A 189 -15.98 -11.10 -5.08
C PHE A 189 -16.68 -11.97 -6.14
N VAL A 190 -17.97 -12.24 -5.96
CA VAL A 190 -18.74 -13.12 -6.85
C VAL A 190 -19.54 -12.24 -7.81
N GLU A 191 -18.93 -11.88 -8.93
CA GLU A 191 -19.63 -11.52 -10.18
C GLU A 191 -19.26 -12.51 -11.30
#